data_AF-A0A158QDZ0-F1
#
_entry.id   AF-A0A158QDZ0-F1
#
_cell.length_a   1.000
_cell.length_b   1.000
_cell.length_c   1.000
_cell.angle_alpha   90.00
_cell.angle_beta   90.00
_cell.angle_gamma   90.00
#
_symmetry.space_group_name_H-M   'P 1'
#
loop_
_entity.id
_entity.type
_entity.pdbx_description
1 polymer ?
#
loop_
_entity_poly.entity_id
_entity_poly.type
_entity_poly.pdbx_seq_one_letter_code
_entity_poly.pdbx_strand_id
1 'polypeptide(L)'
;MASFTVGDVRPAGEHDIKVFKNLMDDDSTWKKVFTKKETVVYVKNTENSPIQMVKVKINAVDLSAADLYDTLMDPDYRRSWDKYMVEGYDLCLVSPNTDIGYYLVKSFPPFKNRDSVTLRSWFQYENEYIIMNHSVFHAAEPPKKEYVRAISYLSGYIVRKTGPSSCFFGFVTQSDPRGKFPSWAVNKIAQIIAPSTVSKLVKAARAYPQWKAQNSPSIKPWIYPEQNKLAPLNFEDILSSPDFEMSAKDETEEIEVPEDASSTIAETSENLVDDDKGCESDKTAVSNTMPEVVEEAIVPQCAPGPAQRSIPIG
;
A
#
# COMPACT_ATOMS: atom_id res chain seq x y z
N MET A 1 3.38 -0.52 26.85
CA MET A 1 2.46 -1.43 26.13
C MET A 1 3.14 -1.83 24.84
N ALA A 2 2.85 -3.01 24.28
CA ALA A 2 3.25 -3.30 22.91
C ALA A 2 2.61 -2.26 21.98
N SER A 3 3.39 -1.66 21.07
CA SER A 3 2.92 -0.55 20.23
C SER A 3 1.78 -0.94 19.29
N PHE A 4 1.80 -2.18 18.81
CA PHE A 4 0.78 -2.73 17.93
C PHE A 4 0.32 -4.06 18.52
N THR A 5 -0.96 -4.15 18.85
CA THR A 5 -1.56 -5.36 19.40
C THR A 5 -2.78 -5.71 18.55
N VAL A 6 -2.85 -6.94 18.05
CA VAL A 6 -4.00 -7.41 17.26
C VAL A 6 -5.27 -7.26 18.09
N GLY A 7 -6.31 -6.67 17.49
CA GLY A 7 -7.59 -6.38 18.15
C GLY A 7 -7.65 -5.02 18.87
N ASP A 8 -6.54 -4.33 19.09
CA ASP A 8 -6.54 -3.00 19.71
C ASP A 8 -7.12 -1.95 18.74
N VAL A 9 -8.18 -1.25 19.16
CA VAL A 9 -8.85 -0.23 18.34
C VAL A 9 -8.65 1.14 18.97
N ARG A 10 -7.62 1.83 18.49
CA ARG A 10 -7.30 3.22 18.86
C ARG A 10 -6.46 3.88 17.77
N PRO A 11 -6.46 5.21 17.67
CA PRO A 11 -5.49 5.92 16.86
C PRO A 11 -4.05 5.61 17.32
N ALA A 12 -3.12 5.51 16.37
CA ALA A 12 -1.70 5.39 16.69
C ALA A 12 -1.16 6.69 17.31
N GLY A 13 -0.39 6.55 18.39
CA GLY A 13 0.23 7.66 19.11
C GLY A 13 1.72 7.82 18.79
N GLU A 14 2.36 8.83 19.39
CA GLU A 14 3.79 9.13 19.19
C GLU A 14 4.71 7.94 19.48
N HIS A 15 4.37 7.16 20.51
CA HIS A 15 5.12 5.96 20.87
C HIS A 15 5.12 4.92 19.74
N ASP A 16 3.97 4.69 19.11
CA ASP A 16 3.80 3.71 18.04
C ASP A 16 4.58 4.13 16.80
N ILE A 17 4.50 5.42 16.45
CA ILE A 17 5.26 6.03 15.36
C ILE A 17 6.76 5.87 15.60
N LYS A 18 7.23 6.14 16.83
CA LYS A 18 8.65 5.99 17.18
C LYS A 18 9.11 4.54 17.05
N VAL A 19 8.32 3.58 17.52
CA VAL A 19 8.65 2.16 17.41
C VAL A 19 8.69 1.73 15.95
N PHE A 20 7.73 2.17 15.13
CA PHE A 20 7.71 1.87 13.71
C PHE A 20 8.91 2.45 12.94
N LYS A 21 9.28 3.71 13.24
CA LYS A 21 10.52 4.32 12.72
C LYS A 21 11.76 3.52 13.10
N ASN A 22 11.86 3.09 14.35
CA ASN A 22 12.98 2.26 14.79
C ASN A 22 13.04 0.92 14.04
N LEU A 23 11.90 0.28 13.75
CA LEU A 23 11.88 -0.93 12.91
C LEU A 23 12.46 -0.68 11.53
N MET A 24 12.21 0.50 10.95
CA MET A 24 12.79 0.90 9.67
C MET A 24 14.29 1.22 9.77
N ASP A 25 14.66 2.08 10.72
CA ASP A 25 15.96 2.76 10.75
C ASP A 25 17.06 1.94 11.38
N ASP A 26 16.75 1.16 12.41
CA ASP A 26 17.71 0.30 13.07
C ASP A 26 17.77 -1.06 12.38
N ASP A 27 18.92 -1.35 11.76
CA ASP A 27 19.22 -2.61 11.10
C ASP A 27 19.98 -3.59 11.99
N SER A 28 20.37 -3.21 13.22
CA SER A 28 21.27 -4.00 14.09
C SER A 28 20.75 -5.40 14.44
N THR A 29 19.43 -5.54 14.53
CA THR A 29 18.74 -6.80 14.85
C THR A 29 18.16 -7.51 13.63
N TRP A 30 18.49 -7.03 12.42
CA TRP A 30 17.93 -7.52 11.17
C TRP A 30 18.97 -8.28 10.35
N LYS A 31 18.57 -9.42 9.78
CA LYS A 31 19.39 -10.16 8.84
C LYS A 31 19.05 -9.73 7.41
N LYS A 32 20.03 -9.19 6.68
CA LYS A 32 19.90 -8.94 5.23
C LYS A 32 19.88 -10.28 4.48
N VAL A 33 18.89 -10.46 3.60
CA VAL A 33 18.66 -11.74 2.87
C VAL A 33 18.64 -11.56 1.35
N PHE A 34 18.40 -10.36 0.85
CA PHE A 34 18.37 -10.08 -0.58
C PHE A 34 18.90 -8.67 -0.86
N THR A 35 19.58 -8.52 -1.99
CA THR A 35 19.95 -7.22 -2.55
C THR A 35 19.97 -7.32 -4.07
N LYS A 36 19.21 -6.46 -4.74
CA LYS A 36 19.21 -6.33 -6.20
C LYS A 36 18.91 -4.89 -6.57
N LYS A 37 19.82 -4.27 -7.32
CA LYS A 37 19.78 -2.83 -7.65
C LYS A 37 19.59 -1.99 -6.37
N GLU A 38 18.59 -1.12 -6.34
CA GLU A 38 18.28 -0.25 -5.20
C GLU A 38 17.42 -0.95 -4.12
N THR A 39 17.04 -2.22 -4.31
CA THR A 39 16.18 -2.96 -3.38
C THR A 39 16.98 -3.84 -2.44
N VAL A 40 16.70 -3.70 -1.14
CA VAL A 40 17.28 -4.53 -0.07
C VAL A 40 16.17 -5.14 0.77
N VAL A 41 16.24 -6.44 1.03
CA VAL A 41 15.30 -7.15 1.92
C VAL A 41 16.04 -7.66 3.16
N TYR A 42 15.38 -7.49 4.29
CA TYR A 42 15.80 -7.94 5.60
C TYR A 42 14.72 -8.79 6.22
N VAL A 43 15.13 -9.71 7.10
CA VAL A 43 14.24 -10.49 7.95
C VAL A 43 14.66 -10.41 9.41
N LYS A 44 13.70 -10.54 10.30
CA LYS A 44 13.93 -10.58 11.75
C LYS A 44 13.02 -11.62 12.39
N ASN A 45 13.59 -12.48 13.22
CA ASN A 45 12.82 -13.37 14.09
C ASN A 45 12.21 -12.55 15.24
N THR A 46 11.02 -12.94 15.67
CA THR A 46 10.36 -12.34 16.85
C THR A 46 10.05 -13.42 17.86
N GLU A 47 10.08 -13.11 19.14
CA GLU A 47 9.89 -14.09 20.22
C GLU A 47 8.48 -14.72 20.21
N ASN A 48 7.47 -13.99 19.74
CA ASN A 48 6.06 -14.38 19.86
C ASN A 48 5.45 -14.95 18.57
N SER A 49 6.24 -15.16 17.52
CA SER A 49 5.71 -15.70 16.26
C SER A 49 6.77 -16.49 15.48
N PRO A 50 6.40 -17.66 14.91
CA PRO A 50 7.27 -18.37 13.97
C PRO A 50 7.35 -17.67 12.60
N ILE A 51 6.48 -16.69 12.34
CA ILE A 51 6.50 -15.86 11.13
C ILE A 51 7.51 -14.75 11.33
N GLN A 52 8.47 -14.66 10.42
CA GLN A 52 9.48 -13.61 10.42
C GLN A 52 8.87 -12.27 10.04
N MET A 53 9.36 -11.22 10.67
CA MET A 53 9.14 -9.88 10.17
C MET A 53 10.01 -9.66 8.93
N VAL A 54 9.43 -9.07 7.88
CA VAL A 54 10.10 -8.73 6.63
C VAL A 54 10.18 -7.22 6.52
N LYS A 55 11.35 -6.73 6.11
CA LYS A 55 11.59 -5.31 5.84
C LYS A 55 12.20 -5.13 4.46
N VAL A 56 11.62 -4.26 3.65
CA VAL A 56 12.14 -3.89 2.34
C VAL A 56 12.51 -2.42 2.35
N LYS A 57 13.67 -2.08 1.78
CA LYS A 57 14.16 -0.71 1.60
C LYS A 57 14.49 -0.47 0.13
N ILE A 58 14.04 0.66 -0.41
CA ILE A 58 14.34 1.13 -1.77
C ILE A 58 14.66 2.62 -1.75
N ASN A 59 15.64 3.02 -2.55
CA ASN A 59 15.80 4.41 -2.97
C ASN A 59 15.27 4.55 -4.40
N ALA A 60 14.17 5.28 -4.56
CA ALA A 60 13.55 5.53 -5.85
C ALA A 60 14.03 6.86 -6.41
N VAL A 61 14.59 6.81 -7.62
CA VAL A 61 14.88 7.98 -8.46
C VAL A 61 13.74 8.20 -9.46
N ASP A 62 13.62 9.44 -9.95
CA ASP A 62 12.56 9.88 -10.84
C ASP A 62 11.15 9.61 -10.28
N LEU A 63 10.99 9.81 -8.97
CA LEU A 63 9.75 9.59 -8.25
C LEU A 63 9.72 10.46 -6.99
N SER A 64 8.74 11.36 -6.89
CA SER A 64 8.57 12.19 -5.70
C SER A 64 7.98 11.39 -4.54
N ALA A 65 8.29 11.80 -3.31
CA ALA A 65 7.70 11.19 -2.11
C ALA A 65 6.18 11.36 -2.05
N ALA A 66 5.65 12.46 -2.58
CA ALA A 66 4.22 12.74 -2.61
C ALA A 66 3.48 11.80 -3.57
N ASP A 67 4.00 11.58 -4.78
CA ASP A 67 3.37 10.68 -5.76
C ASP A 67 3.35 9.24 -5.25
N LEU A 68 4.43 8.79 -4.59
CA LEU A 68 4.48 7.47 -3.98
C LEU A 68 3.51 7.34 -2.80
N TYR A 69 3.41 8.37 -1.95
CA TYR A 69 2.44 8.38 -0.86
C TYR A 69 1.00 8.34 -1.38
N ASP A 70 0.66 9.19 -2.34
CA ASP A 70 -0.69 9.20 -2.93
C ASP A 70 -1.03 7.85 -3.59
N THR A 71 -0.06 7.21 -4.26
CA THR A 71 -0.24 5.88 -4.85
C THR A 71 -0.57 4.81 -3.81
N LEU A 72 -0.02 4.92 -2.60
CA LEU A 72 -0.32 4.00 -1.49
C LEU A 72 -1.71 4.26 -0.88
N MET A 73 -2.15 5.52 -0.88
CA MET A 73 -3.39 5.94 -0.23
C MET A 73 -4.62 5.88 -1.14
N ASP A 74 -4.46 5.92 -2.47
CA ASP A 74 -5.55 5.98 -3.44
C ASP A 74 -6.14 4.57 -3.73
N PRO A 75 -7.31 4.21 -3.17
CA PRO A 75 -7.88 2.88 -3.33
C PRO A 75 -8.39 2.64 -4.76
N ASP A 76 -8.79 3.68 -5.48
CA ASP A 76 -9.27 3.58 -6.86
C ASP A 76 -8.10 3.24 -7.77
N TYR A 77 -6.96 3.90 -7.57
CA TYR A 77 -5.76 3.57 -8.33
C TYR A 77 -5.19 2.21 -7.94
N ARG A 78 -5.27 1.82 -6.67
CA ARG A 78 -4.77 0.51 -6.19
C ARG A 78 -5.34 -0.65 -7.00
N ARG A 79 -6.64 -0.61 -7.34
CA ARG A 79 -7.31 -1.63 -8.17
C ARG A 79 -6.72 -1.77 -9.58
N SER A 80 -6.09 -0.71 -10.11
CA SER A 80 -5.53 -0.71 -11.46
C SER A 80 -4.16 -1.42 -11.54
N TRP A 81 -3.36 -1.38 -10.47
CA TRP A 81 -1.97 -1.85 -10.50
C TRP A 81 -1.70 -3.06 -9.59
N ASP A 82 -2.47 -3.22 -8.51
CA ASP A 82 -2.31 -4.35 -7.60
C ASP A 82 -3.14 -5.55 -8.05
N LYS A 83 -2.54 -6.38 -8.91
CA LYS A 83 -3.17 -7.61 -9.42
C LYS A 83 -3.45 -8.66 -8.32
N TYR A 84 -2.90 -8.51 -7.11
CA TYR A 84 -3.21 -9.40 -5.99
C TYR A 84 -4.43 -8.94 -5.21
N MET A 85 -4.82 -7.66 -5.30
CA MET A 85 -6.04 -7.15 -4.70
C MET A 85 -7.25 -7.71 -5.45
N VAL A 86 -8.08 -8.50 -4.77
CA VAL A 86 -9.38 -8.94 -5.30
C VAL A 86 -10.45 -7.90 -4.94
N GLU A 87 -10.47 -7.48 -3.68
CA GLU A 87 -11.45 -6.54 -3.16
C GLU A 87 -10.84 -5.75 -2.00
N GLY A 88 -11.32 -4.53 -1.80
CA GLY A 88 -11.05 -3.77 -0.59
C GLY A 88 -11.89 -2.50 -0.53
N TYR A 89 -12.22 -2.09 0.68
CA TYR A 89 -13.04 -0.93 0.99
C TYR A 89 -12.87 -0.56 2.47
N ASP A 90 -13.09 0.71 2.77
CA ASP A 90 -13.04 1.22 4.13
C ASP A 90 -14.42 1.08 4.77
N LEU A 91 -14.46 0.65 6.04
CA LEU A 91 -15.68 0.41 6.82
C LEU A 91 -16.11 1.66 7.58
N CYS A 92 -15.18 2.26 8.33
CA CYS A 92 -15.48 3.39 9.22
C CYS A 92 -14.23 4.20 9.57
N LEU A 93 -14.46 5.40 10.09
CA LEU A 93 -13.43 6.34 10.51
C LEU A 93 -13.27 6.32 12.03
N VAL A 94 -12.07 6.02 12.52
CA VAL A 94 -11.72 6.04 13.96
C VAL A 94 -11.25 7.44 14.39
N SER A 95 -10.48 8.11 13.52
CA SER A 95 -10.03 9.50 13.65
C SER A 95 -9.77 10.10 12.26
N PRO A 96 -9.55 11.41 12.10
CA PRO A 96 -9.30 12.02 10.78
C PRO A 96 -8.18 11.37 9.95
N ASN A 97 -7.27 10.65 10.61
CA ASN A 97 -6.13 9.97 10.00
C ASN A 97 -6.06 8.47 10.35
N THR A 98 -7.17 7.88 10.79
CA THR A 98 -7.25 6.46 11.15
C THR A 98 -8.60 5.88 10.71
N ASP A 99 -8.58 4.83 9.90
CA ASP A 99 -9.76 4.10 9.44
C ASP A 99 -9.65 2.60 9.78
N ILE A 100 -10.78 1.90 9.66
CA ILE A 100 -10.84 0.45 9.61
C ILE A 100 -11.32 0.06 8.22
N GLY A 101 -10.64 -0.89 7.58
CA GLY A 101 -10.98 -1.37 6.25
C GLY A 101 -10.86 -2.87 6.10
N TYR A 102 -11.53 -3.37 5.06
CA TYR A 102 -11.48 -4.76 4.60
C TYR A 102 -10.55 -4.89 3.39
N TYR A 103 -9.83 -5.99 3.32
CA TYR A 103 -8.97 -6.31 2.18
C TYR A 103 -8.99 -7.81 1.88
N LEU A 104 -9.17 -8.17 0.61
CA LEU A 104 -9.14 -9.54 0.10
C LEU A 104 -8.01 -9.68 -0.92
N VAL A 105 -7.10 -10.61 -0.64
CA VAL A 105 -5.90 -10.87 -1.44
C VAL A 105 -5.96 -12.23 -2.10
N LYS A 106 -5.63 -12.24 -3.39
CA LYS A 106 -5.50 -13.44 -4.18
C LYS A 106 -4.34 -14.30 -3.68
N SER A 107 -4.62 -15.56 -3.39
CA SER A 107 -3.60 -16.58 -3.16
C SER A 107 -3.36 -17.41 -4.42
N PHE A 108 -2.26 -18.16 -4.44
CA PHE A 108 -1.96 -19.07 -5.55
C PHE A 108 -2.67 -20.41 -5.31
N PRO A 109 -3.26 -21.05 -6.35
CA PRO A 109 -3.84 -22.38 -6.22
C PRO A 109 -2.82 -23.39 -5.66
N PRO A 110 -3.23 -24.37 -4.83
CA PRO A 110 -4.60 -24.67 -4.39
C PRO A 110 -5.07 -23.88 -3.14
N PHE A 111 -4.32 -22.86 -2.70
CA PHE A 111 -4.62 -22.14 -1.47
C PHE A 111 -5.80 -21.15 -1.64
N LYS A 112 -6.72 -21.12 -0.67
CA LYS A 112 -7.84 -20.16 -0.64
C LYS A 112 -7.34 -18.71 -0.62
N ASN A 113 -8.13 -17.76 -1.08
CA ASN A 113 -7.77 -16.35 -0.90
C ASN A 113 -7.72 -15.96 0.57
N ARG A 114 -6.96 -14.91 0.91
CA ARG A 114 -6.82 -14.42 2.28
C ARG A 114 -7.53 -13.09 2.44
N ASP A 115 -8.35 -12.98 3.46
CA ASP A 115 -8.96 -11.70 3.83
C ASP A 115 -8.40 -11.17 5.17
N SER A 116 -8.51 -9.86 5.36
CA SER A 116 -8.10 -9.20 6.60
C SER A 116 -8.97 -7.97 6.85
N VAL A 117 -9.26 -7.72 8.13
CA VAL A 117 -9.81 -6.47 8.62
C VAL A 117 -8.71 -5.75 9.38
N THR A 118 -8.38 -4.53 8.99
CA THR A 118 -7.25 -3.79 9.56
C THR A 118 -7.64 -2.38 9.95
N LEU A 119 -7.13 -1.92 11.10
CA LEU A 119 -7.08 -0.51 11.43
C LEU A 119 -5.81 0.06 10.80
N ARG A 120 -5.94 1.13 10.02
CA ARG A 120 -4.82 1.82 9.37
C ARG A 120 -4.76 3.26 9.85
N SER A 121 -3.59 3.68 10.33
CA SER A 121 -3.28 5.09 10.65
C SER A 121 -2.23 5.64 9.69
N TRP A 122 -2.36 6.90 9.30
CA TRP A 122 -1.38 7.61 8.48
C TRP A 122 -0.96 8.96 9.04
N PHE A 123 0.26 9.38 8.73
CA PHE A 123 0.87 10.60 9.22
C PHE A 123 1.65 11.30 8.12
N GLN A 124 1.46 12.61 8.02
CA GLN A 124 2.19 13.47 7.10
C GLN A 124 3.05 14.45 7.90
N TYR A 125 4.34 14.42 7.63
CA TYR A 125 5.33 15.37 8.11
C TYR A 125 5.95 16.12 6.91
N GLU A 126 6.77 17.13 7.18
CA GLU A 126 7.38 17.96 6.13
C GLU A 126 8.17 17.14 5.09
N ASN A 127 8.91 16.11 5.54
CA ASN A 127 9.81 15.32 4.69
C ASN A 127 9.53 13.81 4.76
N GLU A 128 8.43 13.40 5.37
CA GLU A 128 8.16 12.00 5.67
C GLU A 128 6.66 11.71 5.71
N TYR A 129 6.28 10.56 5.16
CA TYR A 129 4.95 9.99 5.26
C TYR A 129 5.03 8.62 5.92
N ILE A 130 4.07 8.32 6.79
CA ILE A 130 4.01 7.03 7.50
C ILE A 130 2.59 6.48 7.37
N ILE A 131 2.48 5.20 7.07
CA ILE A 131 1.22 4.46 7.08
C ILE A 131 1.48 3.19 7.89
N MET A 132 0.65 2.89 8.87
CA MET A 132 0.77 1.70 9.72
C MET A 132 -0.60 1.05 9.83
N ASN A 133 -0.63 -0.27 9.87
CA ASN A 133 -1.83 -1.03 10.12
C ASN A 133 -1.55 -2.30 10.93
N HIS A 134 -2.59 -2.76 11.61
CA HIS A 134 -2.64 -4.05 12.26
C HIS A 134 -4.08 -4.58 12.20
N SER A 135 -4.24 -5.89 12.37
CA SER A 135 -5.55 -6.53 12.32
C SER A 135 -6.39 -6.18 13.55
N VAL A 136 -7.67 -5.92 13.29
CA VAL A 136 -8.71 -5.68 14.30
C VAL A 136 -9.91 -6.58 14.01
N PHE A 137 -10.88 -6.62 14.94
CA PHE A 137 -12.06 -7.46 14.81
C PHE A 137 -13.30 -6.59 14.72
N HIS A 138 -14.05 -6.73 13.62
CA HIS A 138 -15.21 -5.90 13.33
C HIS A 138 -16.39 -6.78 12.89
N ALA A 139 -17.53 -6.63 13.57
CA ALA A 139 -18.70 -7.47 13.41
C ALA A 139 -19.31 -7.43 11.99
N ALA A 140 -19.12 -6.33 11.26
CA ALA A 140 -19.56 -6.20 9.87
C ALA A 140 -18.84 -7.17 8.90
N GLU A 141 -17.62 -7.61 9.22
CA GLU A 141 -16.83 -8.49 8.36
C GLU A 141 -16.39 -9.77 9.09
N PRO A 142 -17.36 -10.66 9.41
CA PRO A 142 -17.05 -11.94 10.02
C PRO A 142 -16.26 -12.84 9.04
N PRO A 143 -15.53 -13.84 9.54
CA PRO A 143 -14.82 -14.83 8.72
C PRO A 143 -15.76 -15.52 7.72
N LYS A 144 -15.30 -15.60 6.47
CA LYS A 144 -16.02 -16.22 5.35
C LYS A 144 -15.40 -17.57 5.04
N LYS A 145 -16.20 -18.63 4.81
CA LYS A 145 -15.69 -20.00 4.61
C LYS A 145 -14.85 -20.15 3.34
N GLU A 146 -15.09 -19.27 2.37
CA GLU A 146 -14.42 -19.18 1.08
C GLU A 146 -12.97 -18.69 1.22
N TYR A 147 -12.65 -17.98 2.30
CA TYR A 147 -11.37 -17.31 2.52
C TYR A 147 -10.73 -17.76 3.83
N VAL A 148 -9.43 -17.50 3.96
CA VAL A 148 -8.70 -17.66 5.22
C VAL A 148 -8.46 -16.27 5.82
N ARG A 149 -8.89 -16.06 7.06
CA ARG A 149 -8.66 -14.80 7.77
C ARG A 149 -7.19 -14.67 8.16
N ALA A 150 -6.44 -13.86 7.43
CA ALA A 150 -5.06 -13.52 7.74
C ALA A 150 -4.99 -12.52 8.91
N ILE A 151 -3.87 -12.56 9.64
CA ILE A 151 -3.61 -11.65 10.76
C ILE A 151 -2.36 -10.82 10.46
N SER A 152 -2.54 -9.51 10.33
CA SER A 152 -1.45 -8.54 10.31
C SER A 152 -1.11 -8.15 11.75
N TYR A 153 0.02 -8.63 12.28
CA TYR A 153 0.51 -8.16 13.59
C TYR A 153 0.96 -6.71 13.51
N LEU A 154 1.63 -6.38 12.41
CA LEU A 154 2.03 -5.04 12.02
C LEU A 154 2.34 -5.05 10.53
N SER A 155 1.88 -4.06 9.80
CA SER A 155 2.32 -3.78 8.45
C SER A 155 2.33 -2.28 8.20
N GLY A 156 3.26 -1.76 7.41
CA GLY A 156 3.30 -0.33 7.17
C GLY A 156 4.39 0.12 6.22
N TYR A 157 4.30 1.39 5.85
CA TYR A 157 5.16 2.07 4.90
C TYR A 157 5.75 3.33 5.52
N ILE A 158 7.01 3.62 5.19
CA ILE A 158 7.64 4.93 5.39
C ILE A 158 8.10 5.43 4.04
N VAL A 159 7.72 6.66 3.69
CA VAL A 159 8.22 7.36 2.50
C VAL A 159 8.94 8.62 2.96
N ARG A 160 10.21 8.79 2.60
CA ARG A 160 10.99 9.99 2.95
C ARG A 160 11.44 10.71 1.71
N LYS A 161 11.31 12.03 1.71
CA LYS A 161 11.85 12.87 0.65
C LYS A 161 13.37 12.84 0.69
N THR A 162 14.01 12.52 -0.42
CA THR A 162 15.48 12.62 -0.58
C THR A 162 15.88 13.69 -1.60
N GLY A 163 14.92 14.21 -2.36
CA GLY A 163 15.07 15.28 -3.33
C GLY A 163 13.72 15.66 -3.94
N PRO A 164 13.68 16.58 -4.93
CA PRO A 164 12.44 16.96 -5.61
C PRO A 164 11.78 15.81 -6.38
N SER A 165 12.60 14.94 -7.00
CA SER A 165 12.17 13.79 -7.81
C SER A 165 12.83 12.49 -7.31
N SER A 166 13.05 12.39 -6.00
CA SER A 166 13.58 11.18 -5.39
C SER A 166 13.05 10.98 -3.99
N CYS A 167 12.88 9.70 -3.61
CA CYS A 167 12.43 9.33 -2.29
C CYS A 167 13.05 8.02 -1.81
N PHE A 168 13.13 7.87 -0.50
CA PHE A 168 13.32 6.58 0.15
C PHE A 168 11.94 5.97 0.42
N PHE A 169 11.81 4.69 0.12
CA PHE A 169 10.65 3.87 0.47
C PHE A 169 11.08 2.72 1.36
N GLY A 170 10.38 2.56 2.47
CA GLY A 170 10.53 1.46 3.39
C GLY A 170 9.19 0.77 3.62
N PHE A 171 9.19 -0.56 3.62
CA PHE A 171 8.04 -1.40 3.96
C PHE A 171 8.44 -2.34 5.09
N VAL A 172 7.64 -2.45 6.14
CA VAL A 172 7.81 -3.45 7.21
C VAL A 172 6.51 -4.19 7.37
N THR A 173 6.58 -5.52 7.46
CA THR A 173 5.40 -6.35 7.72
C THR A 173 5.75 -7.58 8.53
N GLN A 174 4.84 -7.95 9.40
CA GLN A 174 4.73 -9.27 10.01
C GLN A 174 3.26 -9.68 9.94
N SER A 175 2.94 -10.52 8.96
CA SER A 175 1.57 -10.97 8.72
C SER A 175 1.54 -12.48 8.61
N ASP A 176 0.67 -13.10 9.39
CA ASP A 176 0.39 -14.53 9.32
C ASP A 176 -0.74 -14.77 8.30
N PRO A 177 -0.47 -15.42 7.16
CA PRO A 177 -1.49 -15.77 6.18
C PRO A 177 -2.45 -16.86 6.68
N ARG A 178 -2.11 -17.51 7.81
CA ARG A 178 -2.81 -18.62 8.44
C ARG A 178 -3.12 -19.78 7.47
N GLY A 179 -3.89 -20.76 7.92
CA GLY A 179 -4.15 -21.99 7.18
C GLY A 179 -2.98 -22.97 7.24
N LYS A 180 -2.77 -23.78 6.19
CA LYS A 180 -1.78 -24.86 6.20
C LYS A 180 -0.39 -24.47 5.74
N PHE A 181 -0.08 -23.19 5.59
CA PHE A 181 1.27 -22.76 5.25
C PHE A 181 2.26 -23.03 6.39
N PRO A 182 3.27 -23.89 6.21
CA PRO A 182 4.36 -23.98 7.17
C PRO A 182 5.08 -22.64 7.28
N SER A 183 5.48 -22.24 8.48
CA SER A 183 6.13 -20.93 8.69
C SER A 183 7.41 -20.75 7.85
N TRP A 184 8.17 -21.83 7.60
CA TRP A 184 9.34 -21.78 6.72
C TRP A 184 8.97 -21.36 5.28
N ALA A 185 7.82 -21.81 4.79
CA ALA A 185 7.33 -21.50 3.45
C ALA A 185 6.87 -20.04 3.39
N VAL A 186 6.08 -19.59 4.37
CA VAL A 186 5.67 -18.17 4.49
C VAL A 186 6.88 -17.25 4.45
N ASN A 187 7.89 -17.57 5.27
CA ASN A 187 9.11 -16.77 5.38
C ASN A 187 9.90 -16.72 4.06
N LYS A 188 9.98 -17.83 3.31
CA LYS A 188 10.67 -17.88 2.01
C LYS A 188 9.89 -17.14 0.93
N ILE A 189 8.57 -17.33 0.87
CA ILE A 189 7.67 -16.70 -0.11
C ILE A 189 7.68 -15.18 0.05
N ALA A 190 7.58 -14.68 1.28
CA ALA A 190 7.59 -13.25 1.54
C ALA A 190 8.88 -12.56 1.04
N GLN A 191 10.04 -13.23 1.15
CA GLN A 191 11.32 -12.70 0.66
C GLN A 191 11.37 -12.59 -0.88
N ILE A 192 10.63 -13.42 -1.60
CA ILE A 192 10.59 -13.44 -3.08
C ILE A 192 9.53 -12.46 -3.61
N ILE A 193 8.34 -12.48 -3.01
CA ILE A 193 7.22 -11.64 -3.45
C ILE A 193 7.49 -10.17 -3.14
N ALA A 194 8.09 -9.86 -1.97
CA ALA A 194 8.22 -8.48 -1.53
C ALA A 194 9.00 -7.59 -2.53
N PRO A 195 10.18 -7.97 -3.08
CA PRO A 195 10.85 -7.21 -4.13
C PRO A 195 9.99 -6.98 -5.38
N SER A 196 9.26 -8.00 -5.83
CA SER A 196 8.40 -7.91 -7.03
C SER A 196 7.23 -6.94 -6.81
N THR A 197 6.55 -7.06 -5.67
CA THR A 197 5.45 -6.17 -5.28
C THR A 197 5.90 -4.72 -5.17
N VAL A 198 7.06 -4.46 -4.55
CA VAL A 198 7.56 -3.09 -4.43
C VAL A 198 8.00 -2.54 -5.80
N SER A 199 8.59 -3.36 -6.68
CA SER A 199 8.90 -2.93 -8.05
C SER A 199 7.64 -2.51 -8.82
N LYS A 200 6.53 -3.24 -8.65
CA LYS A 200 5.23 -2.91 -9.26
C LYS A 200 4.66 -1.61 -8.68
N LEU A 201 4.74 -1.43 -7.36
CA LEU A 201 4.36 -0.18 -6.69
C LEU A 201 5.14 1.02 -7.24
N VAL A 202 6.47 0.93 -7.34
CA VAL A 202 7.31 2.03 -7.85
C VAL A 202 6.94 2.37 -9.30
N LYS A 203 6.69 1.36 -10.14
CA LYS A 203 6.22 1.57 -11.51
C LYS A 203 4.85 2.27 -11.54
N ALA A 204 3.90 1.80 -10.73
CA ALA A 204 2.58 2.41 -10.61
C ALA A 204 2.67 3.86 -10.13
N ALA A 205 3.55 4.14 -9.16
CA ALA A 205 3.72 5.47 -8.60
C ALA A 205 4.26 6.48 -9.60
N ARG A 206 5.13 6.06 -10.53
CA ARG A 206 5.58 6.92 -11.63
C ARG A 206 4.46 7.27 -12.63
N ALA A 207 3.51 6.35 -12.82
CA ALA A 207 2.35 6.58 -13.68
C ALA A 207 1.19 7.31 -12.98
N TYR A 208 1.22 7.40 -11.64
CA TYR A 208 0.13 7.95 -10.85
C TYR A 208 -0.27 9.39 -11.21
N PRO A 209 0.67 10.36 -11.41
CA PRO A 209 0.27 11.73 -11.72
C PRO A 209 -0.58 11.84 -12.98
N GLN A 210 -0.23 11.07 -14.02
CA GLN A 210 -0.99 11.04 -15.28
C GLN A 210 -2.36 10.42 -15.08
N TRP A 211 -2.44 9.30 -14.36
CA TRP A 211 -3.72 8.65 -14.06
C TRP A 211 -4.62 9.57 -13.22
N LYS A 212 -4.08 10.17 -12.16
CA LYS A 212 -4.84 11.00 -11.22
C LYS A 212 -5.39 12.26 -11.88
N ALA A 213 -4.66 12.85 -12.82
CA ALA A 213 -5.13 13.98 -13.62
C ALA A 213 -6.45 13.70 -14.36
N GLN A 214 -6.73 12.43 -14.67
CA GLN A 214 -7.92 11.98 -15.40
C GLN A 214 -8.98 11.36 -14.48
N ASN A 215 -8.67 11.12 -13.20
CA ASN A 215 -9.51 10.36 -12.26
C ASN A 215 -9.70 11.15 -10.96
N SER A 216 -10.61 12.13 -10.99
CA SER A 216 -10.95 12.96 -9.82
C SER A 216 -9.71 13.62 -9.17
N PRO A 217 -8.98 14.50 -9.88
CA PRO A 217 -7.67 15.00 -9.46
C PRO A 217 -7.67 15.76 -8.13
N SER A 218 -8.79 16.38 -7.77
CA SER A 218 -8.97 17.12 -6.52
C SER A 218 -9.37 16.26 -5.31
N ILE A 219 -9.72 14.99 -5.53
CA ILE A 219 -10.20 14.09 -4.47
C ILE A 219 -9.01 13.30 -3.91
N LYS A 220 -8.58 13.70 -2.71
CA LYS A 220 -7.51 13.12 -1.90
C LYS A 220 -7.88 13.18 -0.41
N PRO A 221 -8.87 12.38 0.06
CA PRO A 221 -9.35 12.41 1.44
C PRO A 221 -8.27 12.10 2.50
N TRP A 222 -7.18 11.45 2.10
CA TRP A 222 -6.00 11.22 2.96
C TRP A 222 -5.13 12.45 3.20
N ILE A 223 -5.27 13.51 2.38
CA ILE A 223 -4.65 14.84 2.58
C ILE A 223 -5.68 15.82 3.13
N TYR A 224 -6.93 15.71 2.68
CA TYR A 224 -8.04 16.62 2.95
C TYR A 224 -9.17 15.87 3.68
N PRO A 225 -9.09 15.72 5.02
CA PRO A 225 -10.02 14.87 5.78
C PRO A 225 -11.50 15.26 5.62
N GLU A 226 -11.79 16.52 5.31
CA GLU A 226 -13.13 17.02 5.03
C GLU A 226 -13.78 16.39 3.78
N GLN A 227 -12.98 15.77 2.90
CA GLN A 227 -13.48 15.03 1.75
C GLN A 227 -13.90 13.60 2.11
N ASN A 228 -13.55 13.12 3.31
CA ASN A 228 -13.87 11.78 3.76
C ASN A 228 -15.38 11.68 4.09
N LYS A 229 -16.04 10.65 3.55
CA LYS A 229 -17.48 10.40 3.70
C LYS A 229 -17.79 9.17 4.56
N LEU A 230 -16.77 8.53 5.13
CA LEU A 230 -16.95 7.37 5.99
C LEU A 230 -17.71 7.74 7.26
N ALA A 231 -18.57 6.83 7.69
CA ALA A 231 -19.23 6.96 8.98
C ALA A 231 -18.19 6.88 10.12
N PRO A 232 -18.36 7.65 11.21
CA PRO A 232 -17.58 7.46 12.42
C PRO A 232 -17.73 6.03 12.95
N LEU A 233 -16.68 5.51 13.59
CA LEU A 233 -16.70 4.21 14.24
C LEU A 233 -17.83 4.10 15.27
N ASN A 234 -18.62 3.02 15.16
CA ASN A 234 -19.47 2.55 16.23
C ASN A 234 -18.72 1.48 17.05
N PHE A 235 -18.48 1.74 18.33
CA PHE A 235 -17.73 0.81 19.19
C PHE A 235 -18.48 -0.50 19.48
N GLU A 236 -19.80 -0.55 19.29
CA GLU A 236 -20.57 -1.79 19.43
C GLU A 236 -20.22 -2.82 18.34
N ASP A 237 -19.68 -2.37 17.21
CA ASP A 237 -19.25 -3.26 16.12
C ASP A 237 -17.85 -3.84 16.34
N ILE A 238 -17.13 -3.41 17.38
CA ILE A 238 -15.79 -3.92 17.69
C ILE A 238 -15.86 -5.13 18.60
N LEU A 239 -15.23 -6.22 18.17
CA LEU A 239 -15.16 -7.46 18.96
C LEU A 239 -13.90 -7.44 19.83
N SER A 240 -14.04 -7.79 21.11
CA SER A 240 -12.93 -7.87 22.07
C SER A 240 -12.00 -9.06 21.85
N SER A 241 -12.43 -10.03 21.06
CA SER A 241 -11.70 -11.24 20.70
C SER A 241 -12.10 -11.69 19.29
N PRO A 242 -11.26 -12.44 18.58
CA PRO A 242 -11.61 -12.95 17.26
C PRO A 242 -12.82 -13.87 17.36
N ASP A 243 -13.72 -13.77 16.38
CA ASP A 243 -14.88 -14.65 16.16
C ASP A 243 -14.50 -15.93 15.39
N PHE A 244 -13.20 -16.23 15.31
CA PHE A 244 -12.63 -17.45 14.74
C PHE A 244 -11.54 -18.00 15.65
N GLU A 245 -11.32 -19.30 15.57
CA GLU A 245 -10.21 -19.94 16.27
C GLU A 245 -8.88 -19.57 15.61
N MET A 246 -8.02 -18.84 16.33
CA MET A 246 -6.66 -18.52 15.86
C MET A 246 -5.77 -19.77 15.69
N SER A 247 -6.10 -20.88 16.34
CA SER A 247 -5.38 -22.16 16.25
C SER A 247 -5.94 -23.15 15.22
N ALA A 248 -7.11 -22.90 14.65
CA ALA A 248 -7.75 -23.84 13.73
C ALA A 248 -7.00 -23.89 12.38
N LYS A 249 -6.86 -25.11 11.84
CA LYS A 249 -6.39 -25.34 10.47
C LYS A 249 -7.61 -25.26 9.55
N ASP A 250 -7.92 -24.07 9.06
CA ASP A 250 -9.14 -23.75 8.26
C ASP A 250 -9.19 -24.40 6.85
N GLU A 251 -8.17 -25.15 6.47
CA GLU A 251 -8.10 -25.86 5.19
C GLU A 251 -8.27 -27.37 5.48
N THR A 252 -9.32 -28.01 4.95
CA THR A 252 -9.70 -29.39 5.31
C THR A 252 -8.87 -30.47 4.60
N GLU A 253 -8.11 -30.13 3.56
CA GLU A 253 -7.30 -31.07 2.77
C GLU A 253 -5.82 -30.92 3.12
N GLU A 254 -5.10 -32.02 3.40
CA GLU A 254 -3.64 -32.01 3.59
C GLU A 254 -2.96 -31.63 2.27
N ILE A 255 -2.66 -30.35 2.10
CA ILE A 255 -1.90 -29.85 0.96
C ILE A 255 -0.46 -29.74 1.43
N GLU A 256 0.39 -30.66 0.97
CA GLU A 256 1.84 -30.50 1.11
C GLU A 256 2.27 -29.28 0.28
N VAL A 257 2.95 -28.32 0.91
CA VAL A 257 3.62 -27.23 0.18
C VAL A 257 4.89 -27.83 -0.42
N PRO A 258 4.99 -28.02 -1.75
CA PRO A 258 6.21 -28.56 -2.35
C PRO A 258 7.38 -27.61 -2.05
N GLU A 259 8.60 -28.12 -1.88
CA GLU A 259 9.79 -27.27 -1.70
C GLU A 259 9.99 -26.28 -2.87
N ASP A 260 9.44 -26.64 -4.04
CA ASP A 260 9.38 -25.86 -5.28
C ASP A 260 8.19 -24.89 -5.38
N ALA A 261 7.33 -24.74 -4.35
CA ALA A 261 6.32 -23.66 -4.36
C ALA A 261 6.98 -22.29 -4.59
N SER A 262 8.24 -22.14 -4.16
CA SER A 262 9.10 -20.99 -4.44
C SER A 262 9.33 -20.73 -5.93
N SER A 263 9.50 -21.77 -6.77
CA SER A 263 9.71 -21.63 -8.22
C SER A 263 8.39 -21.35 -8.92
N THR A 264 7.29 -22.01 -8.55
CA THR A 264 5.95 -21.69 -9.08
C THR A 264 5.53 -20.26 -8.73
N ILE A 265 5.84 -19.77 -7.52
CA ILE A 265 5.55 -18.39 -7.11
C ILE A 265 6.48 -17.40 -7.83
N ALA A 266 7.75 -17.73 -8.03
CA ALA A 266 8.67 -16.93 -8.83
C ALA A 266 8.16 -16.82 -10.27
N GLU A 267 7.83 -17.94 -10.91
CA GLU A 267 7.25 -18.01 -12.26
C GLU A 267 5.90 -17.29 -12.34
N THR A 268 5.02 -17.41 -11.36
CA THR A 268 3.75 -16.64 -11.34
C THR A 268 4.04 -15.16 -11.16
N SER A 269 5.03 -14.79 -10.33
CA SER A 269 5.44 -13.40 -10.13
C SER A 269 6.12 -12.81 -11.37
N GLU A 270 6.86 -13.62 -12.15
CA GLU A 270 7.59 -13.28 -13.38
C GLU A 270 6.67 -13.27 -14.62
N ASN A 271 5.75 -14.22 -14.76
CA ASN A 271 4.73 -14.20 -15.82
C ASN A 271 3.84 -12.95 -15.71
N LEU A 272 3.58 -12.47 -14.48
CA LEU A 272 2.91 -11.18 -14.25
C LEU A 272 3.77 -9.95 -14.59
N VAL A 273 5.09 -10.12 -14.78
CA VAL A 273 6.05 -9.07 -15.21
C VAL A 273 6.19 -9.04 -16.74
N ASP A 274 6.08 -10.17 -17.43
CA ASP A 274 6.24 -10.26 -18.89
C ASP A 274 4.95 -9.96 -19.71
N ASP A 275 3.76 -9.99 -19.10
CA ASP A 275 2.50 -9.59 -19.76
C ASP A 275 2.46 -8.14 -20.27
N ASP A 276 3.48 -7.32 -19.96
CA ASP A 276 3.55 -5.89 -20.31
C ASP A 276 4.50 -5.58 -21.49
N LYS A 277 4.96 -6.60 -22.22
CA LYS A 277 5.67 -6.42 -23.51
C LYS A 277 4.73 -6.31 -24.73
N GLY A 278 3.42 -6.34 -24.52
CA GLY A 278 2.41 -6.34 -25.58
C GLY A 278 1.75 -5.00 -25.84
N CYS A 279 2.51 -3.91 -26.03
CA CYS A 279 1.98 -2.69 -26.67
C CYS A 279 3.08 -1.86 -27.35
N GLU A 280 3.80 -2.47 -28.29
CA GLU A 280 4.32 -1.73 -29.43
C GLU A 280 3.46 -2.12 -30.64
N SER A 281 2.46 -1.31 -30.97
CA SER A 281 1.75 -1.40 -32.24
C SER A 281 2.25 -0.31 -33.19
N ASP A 282 3.00 -0.79 -34.18
CA ASP A 282 3.08 -0.34 -35.58
C ASP A 282 3.02 1.16 -35.88
N LYS A 283 4.21 1.75 -36.02
CA LYS A 283 4.41 2.91 -36.91
C LYS A 283 4.23 2.47 -38.36
N THR A 284 3.00 2.54 -38.87
CA THR A 284 2.76 2.48 -40.31
C THR A 284 2.70 3.90 -40.86
N ALA A 285 3.65 4.23 -41.74
CA ALA A 285 3.72 5.50 -42.45
C ALA A 285 2.52 5.67 -43.40
N VAL A 286 1.89 6.84 -43.35
CA VAL A 286 1.05 7.34 -44.44
C VAL A 286 1.44 8.79 -44.69
N SER A 287 1.99 9.05 -45.88
CA SER A 287 2.20 10.40 -46.41
C SER A 287 0.86 11.03 -46.76
N ASN A 288 0.72 12.34 -46.55
CA ASN A 288 0.32 13.28 -47.61
C ASN A 288 0.33 14.73 -47.12
N THR A 289 1.21 15.51 -47.76
CA THR A 289 1.07 16.91 -48.23
C THR A 289 0.39 17.97 -47.36
N MET A 290 1.18 19.01 -47.02
CA MET A 290 0.76 20.36 -46.61
C MET A 290 -0.03 21.07 -47.73
N PRO A 291 -0.71 22.19 -47.39
CA PRO A 291 -0.11 23.46 -47.79
C PRO A 291 -0.03 24.50 -46.66
N GLU A 292 0.95 25.38 -46.87
CA GLU A 292 1.47 26.48 -46.07
C GLU A 292 0.66 27.77 -46.30
N VAL A 293 0.31 28.52 -45.24
CA VAL A 293 0.02 29.96 -45.31
C VAL A 293 0.56 30.69 -44.07
N VAL A 294 1.57 31.50 -44.38
CA VAL A 294 2.24 32.68 -43.78
C VAL A 294 1.68 33.35 -42.50
N GLU A 295 2.63 33.77 -41.66
CA GLU A 295 2.58 34.61 -40.44
C GLU A 295 1.78 35.93 -40.55
N GLU A 296 1.20 36.36 -39.41
CA GLU A 296 1.32 37.75 -38.97
C GLU A 296 1.13 37.87 -37.44
N ALA A 297 2.06 38.57 -36.78
CA ALA A 297 2.07 38.87 -35.36
C ALA A 297 1.27 40.14 -35.04
N ILE A 298 0.36 40.09 -34.07
CA ILE A 298 -0.27 41.30 -33.49
C ILE A 298 -0.40 41.13 -31.96
N VAL A 299 0.30 42.01 -31.23
CA VAL A 299 0.11 42.32 -29.80
C VAL A 299 -1.03 43.34 -29.67
N PRO A 300 -1.93 43.25 -28.68
CA PRO A 300 -2.14 44.45 -27.85
C PRO A 300 -2.52 44.24 -26.37
N GLN A 301 -1.79 44.98 -25.53
CA GLN A 301 -2.24 45.94 -24.50
C GLN A 301 -3.03 45.50 -23.26
N CYS A 302 -2.39 45.78 -22.10
CA CYS A 302 -2.99 45.88 -20.77
C CYS A 302 -4.10 46.94 -20.68
N ALA A 303 -5.14 46.64 -19.91
CA ALA A 303 -6.11 47.60 -19.38
C ALA A 303 -6.10 47.58 -17.83
N PRO A 304 -6.37 48.71 -17.15
CA PRO A 304 -6.05 48.92 -15.74
C PRO A 304 -7.09 48.37 -14.77
N GLY A 305 -6.62 47.96 -13.58
CA GLY A 305 -7.45 47.41 -12.50
C GLY A 305 -8.34 48.43 -11.78
N PRO A 306 -9.41 47.98 -11.09
CA PRO A 306 -10.30 48.86 -10.35
C PRO A 306 -9.78 49.18 -8.94
N ALA A 307 -9.92 50.44 -8.58
CA ALA A 307 -9.50 51.05 -7.32
C ALA A 307 -10.27 50.54 -6.09
N GLN A 308 -9.54 50.44 -4.98
CA GLN A 308 -10.06 50.24 -3.63
C GLN A 308 -11.02 51.36 -3.22
N ARG A 309 -12.18 50.99 -2.65
CA ARG A 309 -12.96 51.86 -1.77
C ARG A 309 -13.17 51.14 -0.45
N SER A 310 -12.56 51.71 0.58
CA SER A 310 -12.77 51.44 1.99
C SER A 310 -14.18 51.86 2.44
N ILE A 311 -14.80 51.04 3.28
CA ILE A 311 -16.04 51.37 4.01
C ILE A 311 -15.69 51.38 5.51
N PRO A 312 -16.20 52.35 6.30
CA PRO A 312 -15.72 52.61 7.65
C PRO A 312 -16.42 51.76 8.71
N ILE A 313 -15.72 51.66 9.85
CA ILE A 313 -16.14 51.03 11.10
C ILE A 313 -17.30 51.82 11.71
N GLY A 314 -18.32 51.09 12.15
CA GLY A 314 -19.41 51.53 13.02
C GLY A 314 -19.97 50.32 13.76
#